data_AF-A0A358HRS7-F1
#
_entry.id   AF-A0A358HRS7-F1
#
_cell.length_a   1.000
_cell.length_b   1.000
_cell.length_c   1.000
_cell.angle_alpha   90.00
_cell.angle_beta   90.00
_cell.angle_gamma   90.00
#
_symmetry.space_group_name_H-M   'P 1'
#
loop_
_entity.id
_entity.type
_entity.pdbx_description
1 polymer ?
#
loop_
_entity_poly.entity_id
_entity_poly.type
_entity_poly.pdbx_seq_one_letter_code
_entity_poly.pdbx_strand_id
1 'polypeptide(L)'
;MSQTFTDIIPADSLFGKLRAQAPDAWQSYVCHDFIKQLGNGTLPEASFKHYLIQDYLFLIQFARAYALAVYKAEDLSTMRQFSGTVHAILDMEMSLHLEFCKGWGLSEADIIAESEARACVTYTRYVLDRGVQGDVVDLQVALMPCMVGYAEIANRLMASSDTVLDGNPYRAWIEMYASDEF
;
A
#
# COMPACT_ATOMS: atom_id res chain seq x y z
N MET A 1 -12.59 -22.56 -9.38
CA MET A 1 -12.76 -21.87 -10.68
C MET A 1 -11.83 -20.67 -10.62
N SER A 2 -10.88 -20.54 -11.54
CA SER A 2 -10.01 -19.35 -11.59
C SER A 2 -10.93 -18.15 -11.85
N GLN A 3 -10.99 -17.23 -10.90
CA GLN A 3 -11.69 -15.97 -11.11
C GLN A 3 -10.80 -15.14 -12.05
N THR A 4 -11.30 -14.75 -13.21
CA THR A 4 -10.57 -13.80 -14.06
C THR A 4 -10.53 -12.47 -13.32
N PHE A 5 -9.32 -11.92 -13.12
CA PHE A 5 -9.16 -10.59 -12.53
C PHE A 5 -10.03 -9.59 -13.31
N THR A 6 -10.90 -8.90 -12.58
CA THR A 6 -11.69 -7.78 -13.11
C THR A 6 -11.05 -6.49 -12.65
N ASP A 7 -10.80 -5.58 -13.58
CA ASP A 7 -10.21 -4.29 -13.26
C ASP A 7 -11.13 -3.52 -12.31
N ILE A 8 -10.64 -3.28 -11.08
CA ILE A 8 -11.38 -2.62 -10.01
C ILE A 8 -11.43 -1.10 -10.17
N ILE A 9 -10.71 -0.55 -11.16
CA ILE A 9 -10.59 0.89 -11.41
C ILE A 9 -11.45 1.27 -12.60
N PRO A 10 -12.53 2.06 -12.43
CA PRO A 10 -13.33 2.54 -13.54
C PRO A 10 -12.49 3.39 -14.50
N ALA A 11 -12.48 3.03 -15.79
CA ALA A 11 -11.64 3.67 -16.80
C ALA A 11 -11.98 5.16 -17.02
N ASP A 12 -13.23 5.56 -16.76
CA ASP A 12 -13.74 6.92 -16.89
C ASP A 12 -13.52 7.79 -15.64
N SER A 13 -13.13 7.18 -14.51
CA SER A 13 -12.74 7.89 -13.29
C SER A 13 -11.48 8.75 -13.51
N LEU A 14 -11.28 9.75 -12.64
CA LEU A 14 -10.07 10.57 -12.68
C LEU A 14 -8.80 9.70 -12.58
N PHE A 15 -8.78 8.76 -11.64
CA PHE A 15 -7.63 7.87 -11.46
C PHE A 15 -7.43 6.93 -12.64
N GLY A 16 -8.50 6.36 -13.20
CA GLY A 16 -8.43 5.52 -14.40
C GLY A 16 -7.77 6.26 -15.58
N LYS A 17 -8.14 7.52 -15.80
CA LYS A 17 -7.54 8.38 -16.83
C LYS A 17 -6.06 8.69 -16.53
N LEU A 18 -5.71 8.98 -15.29
CA LEU A 18 -4.31 9.24 -14.89
C LEU A 18 -3.43 7.99 -15.03
N ARG A 19 -3.92 6.83 -14.56
CA ARG A 19 -3.26 5.53 -14.72
C ARG A 19 -2.99 5.21 -16.19
N ALA A 20 -3.94 5.49 -17.07
CA ALA A 20 -3.80 5.28 -18.51
C ALA A 20 -2.70 6.15 -19.17
N GLN A 21 -2.24 7.23 -18.51
CA GLN A 21 -1.11 8.05 -18.98
C GLN A 21 0.26 7.49 -18.56
N ALA A 22 0.30 6.47 -17.71
CA ALA A 22 1.52 5.85 -17.22
C ALA A 22 1.47 4.31 -17.28
N PRO A 23 1.10 3.71 -18.43
CA PRO A 23 0.80 2.28 -18.52
C PRO A 23 2.00 1.40 -18.16
N ASP A 24 3.19 1.73 -18.66
CA ASP A 24 4.40 0.93 -18.41
C ASP A 24 4.83 0.98 -16.94
N ALA A 25 4.79 2.19 -16.35
CA ALA A 25 5.10 2.38 -14.94
C ALA A 25 4.10 1.62 -14.05
N TRP A 26 2.79 1.74 -14.35
CA TRP A 26 1.76 1.04 -13.60
C TRP A 26 1.91 -0.48 -13.69
N GLN A 27 2.09 -1.02 -14.91
CA GLN A 27 2.27 -2.46 -15.09
C GLN A 27 3.53 -2.97 -14.41
N SER A 28 4.65 -2.23 -14.47
CA SER A 28 5.88 -2.61 -13.78
C SER A 28 5.72 -2.66 -12.26
N TYR A 29 4.86 -1.80 -11.71
CA TYR A 29 4.53 -1.76 -10.28
C TYR A 29 3.62 -2.92 -9.88
N VAL A 30 2.45 -3.06 -10.49
CA VAL A 30 1.46 -4.07 -10.07
C VAL A 30 1.82 -5.50 -10.48
N CYS A 31 2.73 -5.67 -11.44
CA CYS A 31 3.24 -6.98 -11.88
C CYS A 31 4.73 -7.16 -11.57
N HIS A 32 5.26 -6.45 -10.56
CA HIS A 32 6.67 -6.56 -10.18
C HIS A 32 7.07 -7.99 -9.76
N ASP A 33 8.32 -8.39 -9.99
CA ASP A 33 8.77 -9.75 -9.66
C ASP A 33 8.74 -10.06 -8.17
N PHE A 34 8.80 -9.02 -7.32
CA PHE A 34 8.54 -9.15 -5.88
C PHE A 34 7.14 -9.73 -5.61
N ILE A 35 6.12 -9.20 -6.29
CA ILE A 35 4.71 -9.62 -6.14
C ILE A 35 4.51 -11.03 -6.69
N LYS A 36 5.12 -11.36 -7.84
CA LYS A 36 5.05 -12.72 -8.41
C LYS A 36 5.65 -13.75 -7.45
N GLN A 37 6.83 -13.47 -6.91
CA GLN A 37 7.48 -14.36 -5.94
C GLN A 37 6.70 -14.45 -4.63
N LEU A 38 6.07 -13.36 -4.19
CA LEU A 38 5.19 -13.33 -3.01
C LEU A 38 3.97 -14.23 -3.24
N GLY A 39 3.29 -14.09 -4.38
CA GLY A 39 2.16 -14.93 -4.76
C GLY A 39 2.51 -16.41 -4.87
N ASN A 40 3.69 -16.72 -5.40
CA ASN A 40 4.18 -18.10 -5.54
C ASN A 40 4.73 -18.68 -4.22
N GLY A 41 4.84 -17.89 -3.15
CA GLY A 41 5.42 -18.29 -1.87
C GLY A 41 6.95 -18.52 -1.92
N THR A 42 7.63 -17.98 -2.93
CA THR A 42 9.07 -18.20 -3.17
C THR A 42 9.94 -16.98 -2.88
N LEU A 43 9.33 -15.83 -2.56
CA LEU A 43 10.06 -14.63 -2.20
C LEU A 43 11.01 -14.92 -1.02
N PRO A 44 12.29 -14.56 -1.09
CA PRO A 44 13.20 -14.75 0.04
C PRO A 44 12.71 -14.00 1.29
N GLU A 45 12.73 -14.66 2.43
CA GLU A 45 12.28 -14.06 3.70
C GLU A 45 13.01 -12.75 4.02
N ALA A 46 14.32 -12.68 3.75
CA ALA A 46 15.11 -11.46 3.95
C ALA A 46 14.59 -10.27 3.12
N SER A 47 14.09 -10.53 1.91
CA SER A 47 13.48 -9.49 1.05
C SER A 47 12.14 -9.02 1.62
N PHE A 48 11.30 -9.96 2.06
CA PHE A 48 10.01 -9.63 2.68
C PHE A 48 10.19 -8.89 4.01
N LYS A 49 11.15 -9.31 4.83
CA LYS A 49 11.53 -8.64 6.08
C LYS A 49 12.01 -7.22 5.84
N HIS A 50 12.92 -7.01 4.89
CA HIS A 50 13.36 -5.66 4.54
C HIS A 50 12.20 -4.79 4.06
N TYR A 51 11.35 -5.34 3.20
CA TYR A 51 10.14 -4.66 2.73
C TYR A 51 9.24 -4.24 3.89
N LEU A 52 8.82 -5.14 4.78
CA LEU A 52 7.89 -4.80 5.87
C LEU A 52 8.45 -3.77 6.86
N ILE A 53 9.75 -3.84 7.17
CA ILE A 53 10.40 -2.83 8.02
C ILE A 53 10.30 -1.45 7.36
N GLN A 54 10.63 -1.38 6.07
CA GLN A 54 10.59 -0.11 5.33
C GLN A 54 9.15 0.37 5.07
N ASP A 55 8.21 -0.56 4.88
CA ASP A 55 6.79 -0.25 4.70
C ASP A 55 6.19 0.28 6.00
N TYR A 56 6.59 -0.22 7.16
CA TYR A 56 6.20 0.35 8.45
C TYR A 56 6.66 1.81 8.60
N LEU A 57 7.91 2.11 8.23
CA LEU A 57 8.42 3.49 8.21
C LEU A 57 7.69 4.36 7.17
N PHE A 58 7.33 3.79 6.02
CA PHE A 58 6.49 4.44 5.02
C PHE A 58 5.12 4.79 5.59
N LEU A 59 4.45 3.85 6.27
CA LEU A 59 3.12 4.01 6.86
C LEU A 59 3.06 5.14 7.89
N ILE A 60 4.13 5.36 8.66
CA ILE A 60 4.24 6.53 9.56
C ILE A 60 4.10 7.84 8.75
N GLN A 61 4.76 7.94 7.60
CA GLN A 61 4.68 9.14 6.76
C GLN A 61 3.35 9.18 5.99
N PHE A 62 2.81 8.03 5.61
CA PHE A 62 1.53 7.91 4.93
C PHE A 62 0.36 8.36 5.83
N ALA A 63 0.38 7.98 7.11
CA ALA A 63 -0.54 8.47 8.13
C ALA A 63 -0.45 10.00 8.30
N ARG A 64 0.77 10.56 8.30
CA ARG A 64 0.96 12.03 8.33
C ARG A 64 0.41 12.71 7.07
N ALA A 65 0.55 12.09 5.90
CA ALA A 65 0.01 12.60 4.66
C ALA A 65 -1.53 12.58 4.65
N TYR A 66 -2.17 11.53 5.19
CA TYR A 66 -3.63 11.53 5.37
C TYR A 66 -4.10 12.51 6.44
N ALA A 67 -3.34 12.74 7.51
CA ALA A 67 -3.63 13.81 8.45
C ALA A 67 -3.55 15.20 7.79
N LEU A 68 -2.61 15.41 6.86
CA LEU A 68 -2.58 16.61 6.02
C LEU A 68 -3.80 16.70 5.10
N ALA A 69 -4.31 15.57 4.59
CA ALA A 69 -5.55 15.54 3.83
C ALA A 69 -6.76 15.96 4.67
N VAL A 70 -6.84 15.52 5.95
CA VAL A 70 -7.87 16.01 6.89
C VAL A 70 -7.80 17.53 7.05
N TYR A 71 -6.60 18.09 7.20
CA TYR A 71 -6.40 19.53 7.31
C TYR A 71 -6.82 20.30 6.04
N LYS A 72 -6.64 19.69 4.85
CA LYS A 72 -6.95 20.31 3.55
C LYS A 72 -8.37 20.06 3.06
N ALA A 73 -9.14 19.21 3.73
CA ALA A 73 -10.49 18.88 3.30
C ALA A 73 -11.40 20.13 3.31
N GLU A 74 -12.25 20.23 2.29
CA GLU A 74 -13.14 21.38 2.10
C GLU A 74 -14.48 21.25 2.84
N ASP A 75 -14.80 20.05 3.32
CA ASP A 75 -16.05 19.76 4.01
C ASP A 75 -15.91 18.68 5.11
N LEU A 76 -16.86 18.67 6.04
CA LEU A 76 -16.87 17.77 7.20
C LEU A 76 -17.05 16.29 6.83
N SER A 77 -17.62 15.97 5.67
CA SER A 77 -17.76 14.58 5.21
C SER A 77 -16.40 14.06 4.79
N THR A 78 -15.70 14.82 3.94
CA THR A 78 -14.35 14.50 3.47
C THR A 78 -13.34 14.45 4.63
N MET A 79 -13.43 15.37 5.60
CA MET A 79 -12.61 15.31 6.83
C MET A 79 -12.77 13.99 7.58
N ARG A 80 -14.02 13.51 7.74
CA ARG A 80 -14.30 12.24 8.44
C ARG A 80 -13.76 11.04 7.66
N GLN A 81 -13.88 11.04 6.33
CA GLN A 81 -13.33 9.98 5.48
C GLN A 81 -11.81 9.88 5.65
N PHE A 82 -11.08 10.99 5.49
CA PHE A 82 -9.63 10.98 5.65
C PHE A 82 -9.20 10.65 7.08
N SER A 83 -9.94 11.12 8.10
CA SER A 83 -9.67 10.73 9.49
C SER A 83 -9.88 9.24 9.71
N GLY A 84 -10.89 8.64 9.06
CA GLY A 84 -11.10 7.21 9.04
C GLY A 84 -9.90 6.47 8.44
N THR A 85 -9.33 6.97 7.34
CA THR A 85 -8.11 6.40 6.75
C THR A 85 -6.91 6.51 7.68
N VAL A 86 -6.73 7.63 8.40
CA VAL A 86 -5.67 7.75 9.42
C VAL A 86 -5.81 6.66 10.49
N HIS A 87 -7.03 6.42 10.98
CA HIS A 87 -7.30 5.35 11.93
C HIS A 87 -7.03 3.96 11.34
N ALA A 88 -7.47 3.69 10.11
CA ALA A 88 -7.21 2.42 9.45
C ALA A 88 -5.70 2.13 9.33
N ILE A 89 -4.89 3.13 8.99
CA ILE A 89 -3.43 2.98 8.91
C ILE A 89 -2.84 2.68 10.29
N LEU A 90 -3.12 3.54 11.29
CA LEU A 90 -2.49 3.47 12.62
C LEU A 90 -2.93 2.22 13.40
N ASP A 91 -4.21 1.89 13.34
CA ASP A 91 -4.81 0.90 14.24
C ASP A 91 -4.98 -0.48 13.58
N MET A 92 -5.09 -0.55 12.23
CA MET A 92 -5.29 -1.82 11.51
C MET A 92 -4.04 -2.27 10.74
N GLU A 93 -3.58 -1.48 9.76
CA GLU A 93 -2.53 -1.91 8.83
C GLU A 93 -1.16 -2.07 9.52
N MET A 94 -0.79 -1.10 10.37
CA MET A 94 0.45 -1.15 11.13
C MET A 94 0.48 -2.32 12.12
N SER A 95 -0.68 -2.72 12.67
CA SER A 95 -0.79 -3.89 13.55
C SER A 95 -0.41 -5.19 12.83
N LEU A 96 -0.85 -5.39 11.58
CA LEU A 96 -0.46 -6.57 10.80
C LEU A 96 1.06 -6.62 10.57
N HIS A 97 1.67 -5.48 10.24
CA HIS A 97 3.13 -5.39 10.03
C HIS A 97 3.90 -5.80 11.29
N LEU A 98 3.44 -5.36 12.46
CA LEU A 98 4.03 -5.73 13.73
C LEU A 98 3.87 -7.22 14.02
N GLU A 99 2.75 -7.85 13.66
CA GLU A 99 2.58 -9.31 13.83
C GLU A 99 3.60 -10.12 13.03
N PHE A 100 3.88 -9.76 11.78
CA PHE A 100 4.97 -10.39 11.02
C PHE A 100 6.33 -10.17 11.70
N CYS A 101 6.60 -8.94 12.15
CA CYS A 101 7.89 -8.58 12.74
C CYS A 101 8.16 -9.26 14.09
N LYS A 102 7.11 -9.55 14.87
CA LYS A 102 7.19 -10.37 16.09
C LYS A 102 7.74 -11.76 15.81
N GLY A 103 7.39 -12.35 14.67
CA GLY A 103 7.94 -13.64 14.22
C GLY A 103 9.46 -13.63 14.04
N TRP A 104 10.05 -12.45 13.80
CA TRP A 104 11.49 -12.25 13.70
C TRP A 104 12.15 -11.70 14.97
N GLY A 105 11.40 -11.62 16.07
CA GLY A 105 11.87 -11.07 17.33
C GLY A 105 12.14 -9.56 17.30
N LEU A 106 11.54 -8.82 16.37
CA LEU A 106 11.66 -7.36 16.29
C LEU A 106 10.51 -6.69 17.06
N SER A 107 10.85 -5.76 17.94
CA SER A 107 9.88 -4.86 18.56
C SER A 107 9.57 -3.68 17.63
N GLU A 108 8.46 -2.99 17.90
CA GLU A 108 8.12 -1.74 17.24
C GLU A 108 9.26 -0.69 17.35
N ALA A 109 9.89 -0.62 18.52
CA ALA A 109 11.01 0.30 18.75
C ALA A 109 12.22 -0.06 17.88
N ASP A 110 12.50 -1.35 17.66
CA ASP A 110 13.58 -1.79 16.77
C ASP A 110 13.30 -1.34 15.33
N ILE A 111 12.05 -1.48 14.86
CA ILE A 111 11.65 -1.08 13.51
C ILE A 111 11.76 0.44 13.34
N ILE A 112 11.28 1.22 14.32
CA ILE A 112 11.33 2.69 14.28
C ILE A 112 12.78 3.21 14.33
N ALA A 113 13.69 2.47 14.95
CA ALA A 113 15.10 2.83 15.03
C ALA A 113 15.86 2.59 13.70
N GLU A 114 15.29 1.83 12.76
CA GLU A 114 15.89 1.61 11.45
C GLU A 114 15.90 2.89 10.61
N SER A 115 16.88 2.99 9.71
CA SER A 115 16.97 4.13 8.78
C SER A 115 15.99 3.94 7.62
N GLU A 116 15.27 5.01 7.26
CA GLU A 116 14.47 5.06 6.04
C GLU A 116 15.39 4.83 4.82
N ALA A 117 15.08 3.82 4.01
CA ALA A 117 15.76 3.57 2.76
C ALA A 117 15.48 4.71 1.76
N ARG A 118 16.40 4.92 0.81
CA ARG A 118 16.28 6.00 -0.18
C ARG A 118 14.95 6.01 -0.91
N ALA A 119 14.40 4.83 -1.26
CA ALA A 119 13.12 4.71 -1.93
C ALA A 119 11.95 5.20 -1.04
N CYS A 120 11.95 4.80 0.24
CA CYS A 120 10.96 5.25 1.24
C CYS A 120 11.01 6.77 1.41
N VAL A 121 12.20 7.36 1.59
CA VAL A 121 12.36 8.82 1.68
C VAL A 121 11.86 9.50 0.41
N THR A 122 12.30 9.05 -0.76
CA THR A 122 11.97 9.71 -2.03
C THR A 122 10.46 9.74 -2.26
N TYR A 123 9.77 8.64 -2.00
CA TYR A 123 8.33 8.57 -2.21
C TYR A 123 7.57 9.40 -1.16
N THR A 124 7.85 9.19 0.13
CA THR A 124 7.09 9.86 1.20
C THR A 124 7.30 11.38 1.19
N ARG A 125 8.51 11.86 0.91
CA ARG A 125 8.79 13.29 0.79
C ARG A 125 8.13 13.88 -0.45
N TYR A 126 8.11 13.18 -1.58
CA TYR A 126 7.36 13.62 -2.77
C TYR A 126 5.86 13.81 -2.46
N VAL A 127 5.22 12.84 -1.81
CA VAL A 127 3.79 12.90 -1.46
C VAL A 127 3.51 14.08 -0.54
N LEU A 128 4.29 14.23 0.52
CA LEU A 128 4.12 15.33 1.48
C LEU A 128 4.38 16.70 0.82
N ASP A 129 5.41 16.82 -0.01
CA ASP A 129 5.73 18.06 -0.71
C ASP A 129 4.63 18.47 -1.69
N ARG A 130 4.07 17.52 -2.45
CA ARG A 130 2.89 17.76 -3.30
C ARG A 130 1.69 18.21 -2.48
N GLY A 131 1.44 17.56 -1.36
CA GLY A 131 0.36 17.95 -0.46
C GLY A 131 0.56 19.36 0.09
N VAL A 132 1.74 19.69 0.61
CA VAL A 132 2.00 21.01 1.21
C VAL A 132 1.90 22.12 0.17
N GLN A 133 2.48 21.93 -1.03
CA GLN A 133 2.53 22.95 -2.08
C GLN A 133 1.20 23.13 -2.81
N GLY A 134 0.41 22.06 -2.93
CA GLY A 134 -0.83 22.02 -3.69
C GLY A 134 -2.09 22.03 -2.85
N ASP A 135 -3.21 21.64 -3.46
CA ASP A 135 -4.49 21.44 -2.80
C ASP A 135 -4.72 19.97 -2.39
N VAL A 136 -5.95 19.65 -1.98
CA VAL A 136 -6.31 18.27 -1.60
C VAL A 136 -6.26 17.31 -2.79
N VAL A 137 -6.52 17.77 -4.01
CA VAL A 137 -6.47 16.95 -5.22
C VAL A 137 -5.01 16.60 -5.55
N ASP A 138 -4.09 17.56 -5.45
CA ASP A 138 -2.65 17.30 -5.63
C ASP A 138 -2.14 16.21 -4.67
N LEU A 139 -2.56 16.29 -3.40
CA LEU A 139 -2.24 15.30 -2.38
C LEU A 139 -2.85 13.93 -2.71
N GLN A 140 -4.14 13.89 -3.03
CA GLN A 140 -4.82 12.64 -3.35
C GLN A 140 -4.22 11.96 -4.58
N VAL A 141 -3.91 12.71 -5.65
CA VAL A 141 -3.25 12.16 -6.85
C VAL A 141 -1.90 11.53 -6.50
N ALA A 142 -1.15 12.10 -5.55
CA ALA A 142 0.10 11.53 -5.08
C ALA A 142 -0.07 10.29 -4.17
N LEU A 143 -1.16 10.21 -3.39
CA LEU A 143 -1.46 9.11 -2.46
C LEU A 143 -2.07 7.88 -3.16
N MET A 144 -2.99 8.11 -4.10
CA MET A 144 -3.84 7.06 -4.69
C MET A 144 -3.08 5.87 -5.30
N PRO A 145 -1.91 6.03 -5.97
CA PRO A 145 -1.15 4.90 -6.48
C PRO A 145 -0.81 3.84 -5.42
N CYS A 146 -0.61 4.25 -4.16
CA CYS A 146 -0.36 3.32 -3.06
C CYS A 146 -1.60 2.44 -2.81
N MET A 147 -2.71 3.04 -2.37
CA MET A 147 -3.93 2.33 -2.01
C MET A 147 -4.46 1.48 -3.17
N VAL A 148 -4.65 2.10 -4.32
CA VAL A 148 -5.26 1.46 -5.49
C VAL A 148 -4.33 0.39 -6.08
N GLY A 149 -3.02 0.61 -6.02
CA GLY A 149 -2.04 -0.36 -6.49
C GLY A 149 -2.02 -1.62 -5.64
N TYR A 150 -2.04 -1.49 -4.32
CA TYR A 150 -2.07 -2.64 -3.42
C TYR A 150 -3.37 -3.44 -3.55
N ALA A 151 -4.52 -2.76 -3.68
CA ALA A 151 -5.79 -3.42 -3.95
C ALA A 151 -5.77 -4.18 -5.28
N GLU A 152 -5.26 -3.57 -6.36
CA GLU A 152 -5.14 -4.22 -7.66
C GLU A 152 -4.17 -5.42 -7.60
N ILE A 153 -3.02 -5.28 -6.93
CA ILE A 153 -2.04 -6.35 -6.71
C ILE A 153 -2.68 -7.55 -6.03
N ALA A 154 -3.34 -7.33 -4.90
CA ALA A 154 -3.89 -8.42 -4.09
C ALA A 154 -5.05 -9.12 -4.81
N ASN A 155 -5.93 -8.37 -5.48
CA ASN A 155 -7.01 -8.93 -6.29
C ASN A 155 -6.47 -9.73 -7.49
N ARG A 156 -5.38 -9.28 -8.12
CA ARG A 156 -4.69 -10.05 -9.18
C ARG A 156 -4.11 -11.35 -8.63
N LEU A 157 -3.49 -11.32 -7.45
CA LEU A 157 -2.96 -12.51 -6.80
C LEU A 157 -4.08 -13.50 -6.47
N MET A 158 -5.20 -13.05 -5.91
CA MET A 158 -6.35 -13.91 -5.59
C MET A 158 -7.01 -14.53 -6.82
N ALA A 159 -6.98 -13.84 -7.96
CA ALA A 159 -7.50 -14.31 -9.24
C ALA A 159 -6.57 -15.32 -9.96
N SER A 160 -5.25 -15.19 -9.74
CA SER A 160 -4.23 -15.95 -10.46
C SER A 160 -4.18 -17.43 -10.06
N SER A 161 -4.09 -18.32 -11.05
CA SER A 161 -3.83 -19.75 -10.82
C SER A 161 -2.42 -20.05 -10.33
N ASP A 162 -1.49 -19.11 -10.51
CA ASP A 162 -0.09 -19.28 -10.13
C ASP A 162 0.14 -18.96 -8.66
N THR A 163 -0.81 -18.27 -8.01
CA THR A 163 -0.76 -17.96 -6.60
C THR A 163 -0.97 -19.22 -5.77
N VAL A 164 -0.02 -19.50 -4.89
CA VAL A 164 -0.11 -20.57 -3.90
C VAL A 164 -0.64 -19.95 -2.62
N LEU A 165 -1.81 -20.38 -2.14
CA LEU A 165 -2.35 -19.93 -0.85
C LEU A 165 -2.06 -20.91 0.28
N ASP A 166 -2.19 -22.22 0.03
CA ASP A 166 -1.89 -23.22 1.04
C ASP A 166 -0.38 -23.32 1.29
N GLY A 167 0.04 -23.20 2.54
CA GLY A 167 1.46 -23.20 2.93
C GLY A 167 2.26 -21.96 2.52
N ASN A 168 1.64 -20.92 1.93
CA ASN A 168 2.36 -19.70 1.57
C ASN A 168 2.65 -18.84 2.82
N PRO A 169 3.92 -18.54 3.15
CA PRO A 169 4.27 -17.75 4.34
C PRO A 169 3.74 -16.31 4.29
N TYR A 170 3.38 -15.81 3.11
CA TYR A 170 2.91 -14.44 2.88
C TYR A 170 1.39 -14.36 2.67
N ARG A 171 0.66 -15.46 2.89
CA ARG A 171 -0.80 -15.52 2.70
C ARG A 171 -1.55 -14.41 3.42
N ALA A 172 -1.21 -14.14 4.68
CA ALA A 172 -1.90 -13.11 5.48
C ALA A 172 -1.75 -11.70 4.89
N TRP A 173 -0.63 -11.42 4.22
CA TRP A 173 -0.44 -10.16 3.48
C TRP A 173 -1.39 -10.11 2.28
N ILE A 174 -1.47 -11.19 1.49
CA ILE A 174 -2.35 -11.27 0.32
C ILE A 174 -3.82 -11.10 0.72
N GLU A 175 -4.25 -11.81 1.75
CA GLU A 175 -5.64 -11.78 2.23
C GLU A 175 -6.03 -10.43 2.82
N MET A 176 -5.13 -9.73 3.51
CA MET A 176 -5.42 -8.39 4.04
C MET A 176 -5.70 -7.41 2.90
N TYR A 177 -4.80 -7.30 1.93
CA TYR A 177 -4.95 -6.33 0.84
C TYR A 177 -6.03 -6.70 -0.19
N ALA A 178 -6.54 -7.94 -0.14
CA ALA A 178 -7.68 -8.39 -0.94
C ALA A 178 -9.00 -8.42 -0.15
N SER A 179 -9.00 -8.03 1.12
CA SER A 179 -10.20 -8.03 1.96
C SER A 179 -11.18 -6.94 1.53
N ASP A 180 -12.47 -7.13 1.83
CA ASP A 180 -13.50 -6.11 1.54
C ASP A 180 -13.32 -4.86 2.41
N GLU A 181 -12.64 -5.00 3.56
CA GLU A 181 -12.31 -3.90 4.45
C GLU A 181 -11.22 -2.95 3.92
N PHE A 182 -10.35 -3.42 3.01
CA PHE A 182 -9.26 -2.65 2.41
C PHE A 182 -9.70 -1.98 1.09
#